data_AF-A0A6J2VWJ9-F1
#
_entry.id   AF-A0A6J2VWJ9-F1
#
_cell.length_a   1.000
_cell.length_b   1.000
_cell.length_c   1.000
_cell.angle_alpha   90.00
_cell.angle_beta   90.00
_cell.angle_gamma   90.00
#
_symmetry.space_group_name_H-M   'P 1'
#
loop_
_entity.id
_entity.type
_entity.pdbx_description
1 polymer ?
#
loop_
_entity_poly.entity_id
_entity_poly.type
_entity_poly.pdbx_seq_one_letter_code
_entity_poly.pdbx_strand_id
1 'polypeptide(L)'
;MGRSRSRSSSRSKHSKGSKHSKKRSRSRSRSRDKDRTKKRSKSRESKRNRRRDSRSRSRSTTVSARRERDRATSPPERIDIFGRTLSKRSAVDEKQKKEEEEKKAELERQRKIRQQEIEERLIEEETARRVEELVAKRVEEELEKRKDEIEREVLRRVEEAKRIMERQLLEELERQRQAELAAQKAREEEEKSKREELEKILVENNRKIAEAQAKLAEEQLRIVEEQRKIHEERMKLEQERQRQQKEEQKIILGKGKSRPKLSFTLKASE
;
A
#
# COMPACT_ATOMS: atom_id res chain seq x y z
N MET A 1 -52.75 7.42 -46.88
CA MET A 1 -52.11 6.16 -47.33
C MET A 1 -50.65 6.23 -46.94
N GLY A 2 -50.19 5.47 -45.94
CA GLY A 2 -49.43 4.24 -46.17
C GLY A 2 -47.94 4.56 -46.35
N ARG A 3 -46.96 3.89 -45.78
CA ARG A 3 -46.84 2.62 -45.09
C ARG A 3 -45.46 2.64 -44.43
N SER A 4 -45.38 1.90 -43.33
CA SER A 4 -44.17 1.44 -42.66
C SER A 4 -43.19 0.70 -43.57
N ARG A 5 -41.97 0.50 -43.03
CA ARG A 5 -40.96 -0.57 -43.25
C ARG A 5 -39.63 -0.01 -43.78
N SER A 6 -38.43 -0.49 -43.49
CA SER A 6 -37.81 -1.49 -42.59
C SER A 6 -36.36 -1.66 -43.12
N ARG A 7 -35.39 -2.09 -42.28
CA ARG A 7 -34.20 -2.94 -42.64
C ARG A 7 -33.07 -2.24 -43.43
N SER A 8 -31.75 -2.37 -43.20
CA SER A 8 -30.91 -3.26 -42.38
C SER A 8 -29.44 -2.74 -42.29
N SER A 9 -28.73 -3.15 -41.23
CA SER A 9 -27.34 -3.66 -41.22
C SER A 9 -26.12 -2.71 -41.36
N SER A 10 -25.39 -2.51 -40.25
CA SER A 10 -24.03 -3.08 -40.12
C SER A 10 -23.50 -3.04 -38.67
N ARG A 11 -22.68 -4.05 -38.37
CA ARG A 11 -22.17 -4.55 -37.08
C ARG A 11 -21.00 -3.73 -36.50
N SER A 12 -20.82 -3.80 -35.16
CA SER A 12 -19.55 -3.73 -34.38
C SER A 12 -19.80 -2.99 -33.04
N LYS A 13 -19.44 -3.40 -31.82
CA LYS A 13 -18.64 -4.47 -31.22
C LYS A 13 -19.07 -4.62 -29.74
N HIS A 14 -18.85 -5.81 -29.18
CA HIS A 14 -19.13 -6.20 -27.80
C HIS A 14 -18.43 -5.35 -26.72
N SER A 15 -19.14 -5.08 -25.62
CA SER A 15 -18.54 -4.94 -24.28
C SER A 15 -19.39 -5.71 -23.27
N LYS A 16 -18.71 -6.44 -22.38
CA LYS A 16 -19.27 -7.50 -21.55
C LYS A 16 -20.05 -6.96 -20.36
N GLY A 17 -21.13 -7.67 -20.04
CA GLY A 17 -22.12 -7.28 -19.05
C GLY A 17 -21.63 -7.30 -17.60
N SER A 18 -22.04 -6.26 -16.87
CA SER A 18 -22.07 -6.21 -15.41
C SER A 18 -23.49 -6.52 -14.94
N LYS A 19 -23.67 -7.61 -14.19
CA LYS A 19 -24.93 -7.97 -13.51
C LYS A 19 -24.60 -8.37 -12.07
N HIS A 20 -25.00 -7.55 -11.10
CA HIS A 20 -26.18 -7.86 -10.29
C HIS A 20 -26.41 -6.82 -9.19
N SER A 21 -27.57 -6.17 -9.25
CA SER A 21 -28.20 -5.51 -8.12
C SER A 21 -28.94 -6.54 -7.26
N LYS A 22 -28.73 -6.51 -5.94
CA LYS A 22 -29.76 -6.91 -4.97
C LYS A 22 -29.42 -6.35 -3.59
N LYS A 23 -30.24 -5.39 -3.15
CA LYS A 23 -30.30 -4.86 -1.79
C LYS A 23 -30.71 -5.96 -0.81
N ARG A 24 -30.04 -6.06 0.34
CA ARG A 24 -30.66 -6.51 1.60
C ARG A 24 -29.83 -6.07 2.80
N SER A 25 -30.41 -5.18 3.60
CA SER A 25 -29.92 -4.73 4.90
C SER A 25 -29.94 -5.85 5.93
N ARG A 26 -28.85 -6.01 6.69
CA ARG A 26 -28.87 -6.54 8.06
C ARG A 26 -27.51 -6.32 8.74
N SER A 27 -27.51 -5.39 9.69
CA SER A 27 -26.48 -5.21 10.71
C SER A 27 -26.28 -6.49 11.52
N ARG A 28 -25.02 -6.92 11.69
CA ARG A 28 -24.60 -7.77 12.81
C ARG A 28 -23.08 -7.72 13.00
N SER A 29 -22.73 -7.16 14.14
CA SER A 29 -21.42 -6.97 14.76
C SER A 29 -20.53 -8.22 14.64
N ARG A 30 -19.26 -8.04 14.24
CA ARG A 30 -18.23 -9.09 14.29
C ARG A 30 -17.25 -8.78 15.43
N SER A 31 -17.52 -9.35 16.60
CA SER A 31 -16.45 -9.71 17.56
C SER A 31 -15.76 -10.97 17.03
N ARG A 32 -14.42 -10.97 16.99
CA ARG A 32 -13.60 -12.15 16.68
C ARG A 32 -12.67 -12.41 17.86
N ASP A 33 -13.17 -13.15 18.84
CA ASP A 33 -12.33 -13.95 19.73
C ASP A 33 -11.73 -15.11 18.94
N LYS A 34 -10.41 -15.26 19.02
CA LYS A 34 -9.65 -16.29 18.31
C LYS A 34 -8.65 -16.95 19.26
N ASP A 35 -9.19 -17.64 20.25
CA ASP A 35 -8.47 -18.68 20.97
C ASP A 35 -8.99 -20.05 20.58
N ARG A 36 -8.09 -20.92 20.11
CA ARG A 36 -8.09 -22.37 20.40
C ARG A 36 -6.89 -23.04 19.75
N THR A 37 -5.90 -23.26 20.60
CA THR A 37 -4.90 -24.31 20.52
C THR A 37 -5.54 -25.68 20.22
N LYS A 38 -4.89 -26.50 19.38
CA LYS A 38 -4.88 -27.97 19.52
C LYS A 38 -3.92 -28.63 18.52
N LYS A 39 -2.86 -29.24 19.07
CA LYS A 39 -2.08 -30.30 18.43
C LYS A 39 -2.97 -31.54 18.20
N ARG A 40 -2.86 -32.22 17.05
CA ARG A 40 -3.01 -33.68 16.95
C ARG A 40 -2.51 -34.22 15.60
N SER A 41 -1.63 -35.21 15.68
CA SER A 41 -0.99 -36.01 14.64
C SER A 41 -1.97 -36.86 13.81
N LYS A 42 -1.65 -37.12 12.52
CA LYS A 42 -1.94 -38.39 11.82
C LYS A 42 -1.30 -38.51 10.44
N SER A 43 -0.48 -39.55 10.29
CA SER A 43 0.06 -40.12 9.05
C SER A 43 -1.02 -40.62 8.10
N ARG A 44 -0.88 -40.40 6.79
CA ARG A 44 -1.51 -41.20 5.73
C ARG A 44 -0.63 -41.29 4.48
N GLU A 45 0.07 -42.42 4.40
CA GLU A 45 0.47 -43.13 3.18
C GLU A 45 -0.72 -43.20 2.19
N SER A 46 -0.47 -42.88 0.90
CA SER A 46 -1.17 -43.40 -0.29
C SER A 46 -0.97 -42.44 -1.48
N LYS A 47 -0.17 -42.83 -2.47
CA LYS A 47 -0.68 -43.29 -3.78
C LYS A 47 0.46 -43.57 -4.76
N ARG A 48 0.53 -44.85 -5.12
CA ARG A 48 1.14 -45.43 -6.32
C ARG A 48 0.86 -44.56 -7.56
N ASN A 49 1.90 -44.27 -8.34
CA ASN A 49 1.75 -44.01 -9.77
C ASN A 49 2.57 -45.06 -10.54
N ARG A 50 1.85 -45.95 -11.24
CA ARG A 50 2.38 -46.89 -12.22
C ARG A 50 1.97 -46.38 -13.61
N ARG A 51 2.86 -46.66 -14.57
CA ARG A 51 2.74 -46.62 -16.05
C ARG A 51 3.26 -45.33 -16.69
N ARG A 52 4.00 -45.34 -17.80
CA ARG A 52 4.60 -46.38 -18.66
C ARG A 52 5.27 -45.56 -19.78
N ASP A 53 6.58 -45.62 -19.99
CA ASP A 53 7.14 -45.36 -21.31
C ASP A 53 8.42 -46.17 -21.51
N SER A 54 8.39 -46.95 -22.58
CA SER A 54 9.39 -47.87 -23.04
C SER A 54 10.13 -47.19 -24.18
N ARG A 55 11.41 -46.86 -23.98
CA ARG A 55 12.30 -46.48 -25.08
C ARG A 55 13.62 -47.22 -24.99
N SER A 56 13.72 -48.20 -25.88
CA SER A 56 14.89 -48.95 -26.27
C SER A 56 16.03 -48.04 -26.72
N ARG A 57 17.25 -48.33 -26.23
CA ARG A 57 18.48 -48.06 -26.98
C ARG A 57 19.58 -49.02 -26.56
N SER A 58 19.77 -50.02 -27.40
CA SER A 58 20.89 -50.94 -27.40
C SER A 58 22.19 -50.20 -27.69
N ARG A 59 23.28 -50.53 -26.99
CA ARG A 59 24.65 -50.51 -27.52
C ARG A 59 25.53 -51.43 -26.69
N SER A 60 25.96 -52.50 -27.36
CA SER A 60 26.94 -53.49 -26.96
C SER A 60 28.37 -52.93 -27.05
N THR A 61 29.26 -53.44 -26.21
CA THR A 61 30.74 -53.59 -26.34
C THR A 61 31.29 -53.83 -24.93
N THR A 62 32.19 -54.73 -24.60
CA THR A 62 32.92 -55.79 -25.31
C THR A 62 33.49 -56.71 -24.24
N VAL A 63 33.64 -57.97 -24.61
CA VAL A 63 34.26 -59.08 -23.89
C VAL A 63 35.70 -58.73 -23.47
N SER A 64 36.10 -59.08 -22.24
CA SER A 64 37.51 -59.29 -21.84
C SER A 64 37.52 -60.26 -20.66
N ALA A 65 37.53 -61.56 -20.96
CA ALA A 65 38.75 -62.39 -21.02
C ALA A 65 39.25 -62.81 -19.62
N ARG A 66 38.66 -63.90 -19.13
CA ARG A 66 39.32 -64.83 -18.20
C ARG A 66 40.63 -65.29 -18.84
N ARG A 67 41.74 -65.11 -18.14
CA ARG A 67 42.98 -65.85 -18.39
C ARG A 67 43.55 -66.30 -17.05
N GLU A 68 43.23 -67.54 -16.71
CA GLU A 68 44.17 -68.38 -15.99
C GLU A 68 45.51 -68.37 -16.73
N ARG A 69 46.59 -68.26 -15.96
CA ARG A 69 47.94 -68.46 -16.45
C ARG A 69 48.68 -69.32 -15.46
N ASP A 70 48.48 -70.62 -15.57
CA ASP A 70 49.49 -71.60 -15.24
C ASP A 70 50.65 -71.48 -16.24
N ARG A 71 51.83 -71.11 -15.73
CA ARG A 71 53.15 -71.21 -16.38
C ARG A 71 54.19 -70.72 -15.36
N ALA A 72 55.28 -71.41 -15.03
CA ALA A 72 55.88 -72.55 -15.67
C ALA A 72 56.79 -73.29 -14.67
N THR A 73 56.74 -74.61 -14.78
CA THR A 73 57.76 -75.61 -14.47
C THR A 73 59.17 -75.12 -14.86
N SER A 74 60.11 -75.15 -13.91
CA SER A 74 61.55 -75.05 -14.23
C SER A 74 62.11 -76.41 -14.65
N PRO A 75 63.20 -76.46 -15.46
CA PRO A 75 63.54 -77.59 -16.36
C PRO A 75 64.13 -78.83 -15.66
N PRO A 76 64.08 -80.03 -16.27
CA PRO A 76 64.63 -81.25 -15.69
C PRO A 76 66.16 -81.15 -15.56
N GLU A 77 66.67 -81.41 -14.35
CA GLU A 77 68.10 -81.45 -14.09
C GLU A 77 68.73 -82.62 -14.84
N ARG A 78 69.76 -82.36 -15.66
CA ARG A 78 70.57 -83.42 -16.26
C ARG A 78 71.41 -84.06 -15.16
N ILE A 79 71.23 -85.36 -14.98
CA ILE A 79 71.89 -86.15 -13.94
C ILE A 79 73.11 -86.83 -14.57
N ASP A 80 74.29 -86.71 -13.95
CA ASP A 80 75.53 -87.39 -14.36
C ASP A 80 75.49 -88.89 -13.96
N ILE A 81 76.38 -89.73 -14.48
CA ILE A 81 76.44 -91.20 -14.30
C ILE A 81 76.46 -91.64 -12.82
N PHE A 82 76.74 -90.73 -11.89
CA PHE A 82 76.69 -90.93 -10.43
C PHE A 82 75.45 -90.35 -9.72
N GLY A 83 74.37 -90.02 -10.43
CA GLY A 83 73.11 -89.62 -9.80
C GLY A 83 73.08 -88.18 -9.25
N ARG A 84 74.06 -87.33 -9.59
CA ARG A 84 74.09 -85.92 -9.16
C ARG A 84 73.50 -85.00 -10.21
N THR A 85 72.60 -84.12 -9.79
CA THR A 85 71.94 -83.15 -10.67
C THR A 85 72.91 -82.02 -11.02
N LEU A 86 73.17 -81.81 -12.31
CA LEU A 86 73.98 -80.69 -12.80
C LEU A 86 73.15 -79.40 -12.78
N SER A 87 72.82 -78.96 -11.57
CA SER A 87 72.24 -77.65 -11.32
C SER A 87 73.36 -76.60 -11.42
N LYS A 88 73.50 -75.95 -12.57
CA LYS A 88 74.09 -74.60 -12.61
C LYS A 88 73.04 -73.60 -12.08
N ARG A 89 72.60 -73.83 -10.85
CA ARG A 89 71.79 -72.97 -9.98
C ARG A 89 72.36 -73.13 -8.58
N SER A 90 73.40 -72.38 -8.26
CA SER A 90 73.88 -72.37 -6.86
C SER A 90 74.61 -71.11 -6.42
N ALA A 91 74.78 -70.10 -7.29
CA ALA A 91 75.31 -68.81 -6.87
C ALA A 91 74.34 -67.65 -7.14
N VAL A 92 73.62 -67.66 -8.27
CA VAL A 92 72.65 -66.60 -8.61
C VAL A 92 71.37 -66.74 -7.79
N ASP A 93 70.84 -67.97 -7.63
CA ASP A 93 69.63 -68.22 -6.82
C ASP A 93 69.90 -68.05 -5.31
N GLU A 94 71.10 -68.37 -4.80
CA GLU A 94 71.46 -68.08 -3.40
C GLU A 94 71.64 -66.58 -3.16
N LYS A 95 72.23 -65.85 -4.11
CA LYS A 95 72.31 -64.39 -4.05
C LYS A 95 70.92 -63.74 -4.16
N GLN A 96 70.04 -64.25 -5.03
CA GLN A 96 68.66 -63.78 -5.13
C GLN A 96 67.85 -64.10 -3.87
N LYS A 97 68.02 -65.27 -3.25
CA LYS A 97 67.38 -65.59 -1.96
C LYS A 97 67.89 -64.69 -0.83
N LYS A 98 69.20 -64.44 -0.76
CA LYS A 98 69.79 -63.50 0.21
C LYS A 98 69.32 -62.06 -0.04
N GLU A 99 69.26 -61.61 -1.30
CA GLU A 99 68.70 -60.31 -1.67
C GLU A 99 67.19 -60.22 -1.41
N GLU A 100 66.43 -61.30 -1.58
CA GLU A 100 65.00 -61.36 -1.26
C GLU A 100 64.75 -61.38 0.24
N GLU A 101 65.61 -62.04 1.02
CA GLU A 101 65.58 -62.00 2.49
C GLU A 101 65.98 -60.62 3.01
N GLU A 102 66.98 -59.97 2.41
CA GLU A 102 67.33 -58.57 2.69
C GLU A 102 66.18 -57.62 2.32
N LYS A 103 65.54 -57.79 1.16
CA LYS A 103 64.35 -57.04 0.77
C LYS A 103 63.15 -57.30 1.68
N LYS A 104 62.96 -58.54 2.17
CA LYS A 104 61.93 -58.89 3.15
C LYS A 104 62.22 -58.26 4.51
N ALA A 105 63.47 -58.28 4.97
CA ALA A 105 63.91 -57.63 6.20
C ALA A 105 63.80 -56.10 6.10
N GLU A 106 64.10 -55.52 4.94
CA GLU A 106 63.91 -54.09 4.66
C GLU A 106 62.42 -53.72 4.64
N LEU A 107 61.56 -54.53 4.00
CA LEU A 107 60.11 -54.36 4.05
C LEU A 107 59.55 -54.51 5.47
N GLU A 108 60.10 -55.42 6.28
CA GLU A 108 59.71 -55.58 7.69
C GLU A 108 60.13 -54.37 8.53
N ARG A 109 61.32 -53.82 8.29
CA ARG A 109 61.77 -52.55 8.90
C ARG A 109 60.87 -51.39 8.48
N GLN A 110 60.52 -51.28 7.20
CA GLN A 110 59.59 -50.25 6.71
C GLN A 110 58.19 -50.40 7.31
N ARG A 111 57.70 -51.63 7.52
CA ARG A 111 56.42 -51.87 8.22
C ARG A 111 56.46 -51.42 9.67
N LYS A 112 57.56 -51.72 10.39
CA LYS A 112 57.77 -51.28 11.77
C LYS A 112 57.84 -49.75 11.88
N ILE A 113 58.55 -49.09 10.96
CA ILE A 113 58.60 -47.62 10.89
C ILE A 113 57.20 -47.05 10.64
N ARG A 114 56.43 -47.60 9.69
CA ARG A 114 55.05 -47.14 9.44
C ARG A 114 54.12 -47.36 10.63
N GLN A 115 54.30 -48.44 11.39
CA GLN A 115 53.52 -48.68 12.62
C GLN A 115 53.87 -47.66 13.70
N GLN A 116 55.16 -47.39 13.90
CA GLN A 116 55.64 -46.36 14.82
C GLN A 116 55.12 -44.97 14.42
N GLU A 117 55.17 -44.61 13.13
CA GLU A 117 54.61 -43.34 12.63
C GLU A 117 53.11 -43.21 12.86
N ILE A 118 52.35 -44.30 12.76
CA ILE A 118 50.90 -44.29 13.03
C ILE A 118 50.63 -44.13 14.53
N GLU A 119 51.38 -44.85 15.37
CA GLU A 119 51.28 -44.74 16.83
C GLU A 119 51.68 -43.35 17.32
N GLU A 120 52.78 -42.81 16.81
CA GLU A 120 53.22 -41.44 17.10
C GLU A 120 52.18 -40.41 16.67
N ARG A 121 51.60 -40.53 15.47
CA ARG A 121 50.50 -39.65 15.03
C ARG A 121 49.26 -39.74 15.92
N LEU A 122 48.90 -40.92 16.40
CA LEU A 122 47.77 -41.07 17.33
C LEU A 122 48.05 -40.39 18.67
N ILE A 123 49.28 -40.49 19.18
CA ILE A 123 49.71 -39.81 20.41
C ILE A 123 49.75 -38.29 20.20
N GLU A 124 50.25 -37.81 19.06
CA GLU A 124 50.24 -36.40 18.69
C GLU A 124 48.81 -35.86 18.57
N GLU A 125 47.90 -36.60 17.95
CA GLU A 125 46.48 -36.22 17.87
C GLU A 125 45.82 -36.21 19.25
N GLU A 126 46.08 -37.20 20.11
CA GLU A 126 45.54 -37.22 21.47
C GLU A 126 46.09 -36.08 22.33
N THR A 127 47.37 -35.75 22.20
CA THR A 127 47.99 -34.63 22.91
C THR A 127 47.48 -33.29 22.39
N ALA A 128 47.33 -33.13 21.07
CA ALA A 128 46.72 -31.95 20.46
C ALA A 128 45.27 -31.76 20.95
N ARG A 129 44.47 -32.84 21.01
CA ARG A 129 43.11 -32.80 21.55
C ARG A 129 43.07 -32.39 23.02
N ARG A 130 43.95 -32.93 23.86
CA ARG A 130 44.03 -32.54 25.28
C ARG A 130 44.41 -31.07 25.45
N VAL A 131 45.33 -30.58 24.64
CA VAL A 131 45.71 -29.15 24.64
C VAL A 131 44.53 -28.29 24.18
N GLU A 132 43.85 -28.65 23.10
CA GLU A 132 42.67 -27.95 22.60
C GLU A 132 41.55 -27.89 23.65
N GLU A 133 41.26 -29.00 24.34
CA GLU A 133 40.26 -29.03 25.41
C GLU A 133 40.64 -28.13 26.59
N LEU A 134 41.91 -28.10 27.00
CA LEU A 134 42.38 -27.23 28.08
C LEU A 134 42.32 -25.75 27.69
N VAL A 135 42.62 -25.44 26.42
CA VAL A 135 42.48 -24.08 25.87
C VAL A 135 41.01 -23.69 25.80
N ALA A 136 40.15 -24.55 25.27
CA ALA A 136 38.71 -24.32 25.18
C ALA A 136 38.10 -24.07 26.57
N LYS A 137 38.43 -24.92 27.56
CA LYS A 137 37.95 -24.74 28.95
C LYS A 137 38.42 -23.43 29.56
N ARG A 138 39.69 -23.05 29.38
CA ARG A 138 40.20 -21.76 29.87
C ARG A 138 39.53 -20.56 29.20
N VAL A 139 39.32 -20.63 27.88
CA VAL A 139 38.63 -19.57 27.13
C VAL A 139 37.17 -19.48 27.56
N GLU A 140 36.48 -20.62 27.75
CA GLU A 140 35.11 -20.66 28.24
C GLU A 140 34.98 -20.05 29.63
N GLU A 141 35.88 -20.36 30.57
CA GLU A 141 35.92 -19.77 31.91
C GLU A 141 36.20 -18.25 31.88
N GLU A 142 37.08 -17.80 30.99
CA GLU A 142 37.36 -16.37 30.81
C GLU A 142 36.18 -15.62 30.20
N LEU A 143 35.54 -16.22 29.20
CA LEU A 143 34.32 -15.68 28.62
C LEU A 143 33.22 -15.66 29.66
N GLU A 144 33.04 -16.72 30.45
CA GLU A 144 32.00 -16.82 31.47
C GLU A 144 32.08 -15.73 32.53
N LYS A 145 33.29 -15.35 32.95
CA LYS A 145 33.49 -14.20 33.85
C LYS A 145 33.07 -12.88 33.22
N ARG A 146 33.21 -12.76 31.89
CA ARG A 146 32.86 -11.55 31.12
C ARG A 146 31.45 -11.60 30.50
N LYS A 147 30.78 -12.76 30.48
CA LYS A 147 29.45 -12.95 29.89
C LYS A 147 28.46 -11.98 30.50
N ASP A 148 28.41 -11.90 31.82
CA ASP A 148 27.50 -11.00 32.54
C ASP A 148 27.73 -9.52 32.19
N GLU A 149 28.98 -9.09 32.00
CA GLU A 149 29.32 -7.72 31.64
C GLU A 149 28.92 -7.42 30.19
N ILE A 150 29.24 -8.35 29.29
CA ILE A 150 28.87 -8.28 27.87
C ILE A 150 27.35 -8.28 27.73
N GLU A 151 26.64 -9.16 28.42
CA GLU A 151 25.19 -9.26 28.39
C GLU A 151 24.54 -7.97 28.90
N ARG A 152 25.03 -7.39 30.01
CA ARG A 152 24.54 -6.10 30.50
C ARG A 152 24.76 -4.98 29.49
N GLU A 153 25.91 -4.94 28.83
CA GLU A 153 26.22 -3.91 27.84
C GLU A 153 25.37 -4.08 26.56
N VAL A 154 25.19 -5.32 26.09
CA VAL A 154 24.30 -5.63 24.97
C VAL A 154 22.87 -5.25 25.31
N LEU A 155 22.37 -5.59 26.50
CA LEU A 155 21.04 -5.21 26.96
C LEU A 155 20.87 -3.69 27.00
N ARG A 156 21.87 -2.96 27.53
CA ARG A 156 21.85 -1.48 27.52
C ARG A 156 21.77 -0.91 26.11
N ARG A 157 22.61 -1.37 25.18
CA ARG A 157 22.57 -0.92 23.78
C ARG A 157 21.23 -1.23 23.11
N VAL A 158 20.67 -2.40 23.37
CA VAL A 158 19.35 -2.80 22.84
C VAL A 158 18.23 -1.96 23.44
N GLU A 159 18.26 -1.67 24.74
CA GLU A 159 17.30 -0.79 25.40
C GLU A 159 17.38 0.64 24.89
N GLU A 160 18.60 1.17 24.70
CA GLU A 160 18.82 2.49 24.11
C GLU A 160 18.29 2.55 22.68
N ALA A 161 18.60 1.55 21.85
CA ALA A 161 18.08 1.46 20.49
C ALA A 161 16.54 1.37 20.47
N LYS A 162 15.94 0.55 21.36
CA LYS A 162 14.48 0.47 21.52
C LYS A 162 13.88 1.81 21.93
N ARG A 163 14.47 2.50 22.91
CA ARG A 163 14.01 3.82 23.36
C ARG A 163 14.08 4.87 22.26
N ILE A 164 15.13 4.86 21.43
CA ILE A 164 15.24 5.78 20.30
C ILE A 164 14.14 5.49 19.28
N MET A 165 13.94 4.22 18.90
CA MET A 165 12.88 3.84 17.98
C MET A 165 11.49 4.15 18.53
N GLU A 166 11.23 3.87 19.81
CA GLU A 166 9.95 4.17 20.47
C GLU A 166 9.66 5.67 20.51
N ARG A 167 10.66 6.51 20.82
CA ARG A 167 10.50 7.97 20.79
C ARG A 167 10.18 8.47 19.39
N GLN A 168 10.92 7.99 18.37
CA GLN A 168 10.67 8.37 16.98
C GLN A 168 9.26 7.97 16.54
N LEU A 169 8.84 6.75 16.87
CA LEU A 169 7.49 6.27 16.56
C LEU A 169 6.39 7.09 17.26
N LEU A 170 6.58 7.43 18.53
CA LEU A 170 5.64 8.28 19.27
C LEU A 170 5.57 9.70 18.69
N GLU A 171 6.72 10.29 18.37
CA GLU A 171 6.78 11.63 17.75
C GLU A 171 6.12 11.65 16.37
N GLU A 172 6.32 10.61 15.56
CA GLU A 172 5.65 10.45 14.26
C GLU A 172 4.12 10.33 14.43
N LEU A 173 3.65 9.53 15.40
CA LEU A 173 2.23 9.39 15.70
C LEU A 173 1.61 10.70 16.21
N GLU A 174 2.31 11.43 17.06
CA GLU A 174 1.86 12.74 17.55
C GLU A 174 1.79 13.76 16.41
N ARG A 175 2.81 13.82 15.55
CA ARG A 175 2.78 14.66 14.34
C ARG A 175 1.61 14.31 13.43
N GLN A 176 1.36 13.03 13.20
CA GLN A 176 0.23 12.59 12.37
C GLN A 176 -1.11 13.02 12.98
N ARG A 177 -1.31 12.82 14.28
CA ARG A 177 -2.53 13.27 14.98
C ARG A 177 -2.70 14.78 14.92
N GLN A 178 -1.63 15.55 15.15
CA GLN A 178 -1.67 17.01 15.06
C GLN A 178 -1.99 17.47 13.63
N ALA A 179 -1.39 16.84 12.61
CA ALA A 179 -1.67 17.14 11.22
C ALA A 179 -3.13 16.81 10.83
N GLU A 180 -3.67 15.69 11.30
CA GLU A 180 -5.08 15.32 11.09
C GLU A 180 -6.03 16.33 11.75
N LEU A 181 -5.77 16.71 13.01
CA LEU A 181 -6.57 17.71 13.70
C LEU A 181 -6.46 19.09 13.05
N ALA A 182 -5.27 19.50 12.63
CA ALA A 182 -5.06 20.75 11.92
C ALA A 182 -5.79 20.75 10.56
N ALA A 183 -5.73 19.64 9.81
CA ALA A 183 -6.45 19.49 8.56
C ALA A 183 -7.98 19.51 8.76
N GLN A 184 -8.49 18.91 9.84
CA GLN A 184 -9.91 18.98 10.19
C GLN A 184 -10.32 20.42 10.54
N LYS A 185 -9.53 21.12 11.36
CA LYS A 185 -9.79 22.52 11.71
C LYS A 185 -9.76 23.44 10.48
N ALA A 186 -8.77 23.28 9.61
CA ALA A 186 -8.69 24.06 8.38
C ALA A 186 -9.92 23.84 7.47
N ARG A 187 -10.38 22.59 7.34
CA ARG A 187 -11.62 22.29 6.60
C ARG A 187 -12.85 22.91 7.26
N GLU A 188 -12.94 22.87 8.59
CA GLU A 188 -14.04 23.49 9.33
C GLU A 188 -14.04 25.02 9.17
N GLU A 189 -12.87 25.65 9.22
CA GLU A 189 -12.70 27.09 8.99
C GLU A 189 -13.06 27.49 7.57
N GLU A 190 -12.67 26.71 6.56
CA GLU A 190 -13.11 26.91 5.17
C GLU A 190 -14.61 26.74 4.98
N GLU A 191 -15.25 25.80 5.69
CA GLU A 191 -16.70 25.67 5.65
C GLU A 191 -17.39 26.84 6.36
N LYS A 192 -16.84 27.31 7.48
CA LYS A 192 -17.35 28.47 8.21
C LYS A 192 -17.23 29.73 7.36
N SER A 193 -16.09 29.98 6.74
CA SER A 193 -15.92 31.15 5.86
C SER A 193 -16.89 31.11 4.68
N LYS A 194 -17.07 29.95 4.03
CA LYS A 194 -18.09 29.78 2.98
C LYS A 194 -19.51 30.05 3.49
N ARG A 195 -19.85 29.60 4.71
CA ARG A 195 -21.17 29.88 5.31
C ARG A 195 -21.35 31.36 5.61
N GLU A 196 -20.35 32.01 6.17
CA GLU A 196 -20.37 33.45 6.44
C GLU A 196 -20.47 34.27 5.15
N GLU A 197 -19.77 33.88 4.09
CA GLU A 197 -19.89 34.50 2.77
C GLU A 197 -21.30 34.35 2.20
N LEU A 198 -21.89 33.15 2.28
CA LEU A 198 -23.28 32.93 1.87
C LEU A 198 -24.26 33.75 2.70
N GLU A 199 -24.05 33.83 4.01
CA GLU A 199 -24.88 34.64 4.90
C GLU A 199 -24.79 36.12 4.55
N LYS A 200 -23.59 36.65 4.30
CA LYS A 200 -23.40 38.03 3.82
C LYS A 200 -24.17 38.29 2.53
N ILE A 201 -24.09 37.37 1.56
CA ILE A 201 -24.82 37.48 0.29
C ILE A 201 -26.35 37.48 0.53
N LEU A 202 -26.84 36.61 1.42
CA LEU A 202 -28.27 36.56 1.76
C LEU A 202 -28.73 37.84 2.44
N VAL A 203 -27.95 38.38 3.38
CA VAL A 203 -28.25 39.65 4.04
C VAL A 203 -28.28 40.80 3.05
N GLU A 204 -27.29 40.89 2.14
CA GLU A 204 -27.28 41.90 1.09
C GLU A 204 -28.45 41.76 0.12
N ASN A 205 -28.84 40.53 -0.23
CA ASN A 205 -29.99 40.27 -1.09
C ASN A 205 -31.30 40.69 -0.41
N ASN A 206 -31.50 40.29 0.85
CA ASN A 206 -32.65 40.68 1.66
C ASN A 206 -32.72 42.20 1.83
N ARG A 207 -31.58 42.86 2.03
CA ARG A 207 -31.49 44.32 2.10
C ARG A 207 -31.93 44.96 0.77
N LYS A 208 -31.47 44.46 -0.38
CA LYS A 208 -31.89 44.95 -1.70
C LYS A 208 -33.39 44.75 -1.93
N ILE A 209 -33.95 43.61 -1.50
CA ILE A 209 -35.39 43.35 -1.57
C ILE A 209 -36.16 44.35 -0.69
N ALA A 210 -35.71 44.56 0.55
CA ALA A 210 -36.34 45.51 1.47
C ALA A 210 -36.27 46.94 0.95
N GLU A 211 -35.12 47.36 0.41
CA GLU A 211 -34.95 48.68 -0.21
C GLU A 211 -35.84 48.84 -1.46
N ALA A 212 -35.98 47.80 -2.28
CA ALA A 212 -36.89 47.82 -3.44
C ALA A 212 -38.36 47.91 -3.01
N GLN A 213 -38.77 47.14 -1.99
CA GLN A 213 -40.12 47.22 -1.43
C GLN A 213 -40.41 48.59 -0.80
N ALA A 214 -39.44 49.16 -0.09
CA ALA A 214 -39.56 50.50 0.49
C ALA A 214 -39.73 51.58 -0.59
N LYS A 215 -38.96 51.51 -1.69
CA LYS A 215 -39.12 52.43 -2.84
C LYS A 215 -40.48 52.29 -3.50
N LEU A 216 -40.96 51.07 -3.72
CA LEU A 216 -42.30 50.84 -4.28
C LEU A 216 -43.40 51.39 -3.35
N ALA A 217 -43.26 51.22 -2.04
CA ALA A 217 -44.20 51.79 -1.07
C ALA A 217 -44.15 53.33 -1.06
N GLU A 218 -42.96 53.92 -1.17
CA GLU A 218 -42.78 55.38 -1.26
C GLU A 218 -43.41 55.94 -2.55
N GLU A 219 -43.21 55.28 -3.69
CA GLU A 219 -43.84 55.66 -4.96
C GLU A 219 -45.37 55.56 -4.90
N GLN A 220 -45.91 54.49 -4.30
CA GLN A 220 -47.35 54.35 -4.08
C GLN A 220 -47.91 55.48 -3.20
N LEU A 221 -47.21 55.83 -2.11
CA LEU A 221 -47.58 56.95 -1.26
C LEU A 221 -47.55 58.28 -2.02
N ARG A 222 -46.52 58.54 -2.84
CA ARG A 222 -46.44 59.74 -3.69
C ARG A 222 -47.61 59.85 -4.66
N ILE A 223 -48.01 58.76 -5.29
CA ILE A 223 -49.17 58.74 -6.20
C ILE A 223 -50.45 59.09 -5.44
N VAL A 224 -50.64 58.55 -4.24
CA VAL A 224 -51.83 58.85 -3.40
C VAL A 224 -51.83 60.31 -2.94
N GLU A 225 -50.67 60.85 -2.54
CA GLU A 225 -50.53 62.26 -2.18
C GLU A 225 -50.80 63.19 -3.37
N GLU A 226 -50.32 62.84 -4.57
CA GLU A 226 -50.58 63.58 -5.79
C GLU A 226 -52.06 63.54 -6.18
N GLN A 227 -52.70 62.36 -6.11
CA GLN A 227 -54.15 62.24 -6.31
C GLN A 227 -54.94 63.09 -5.31
N ARG A 228 -54.50 63.13 -4.05
CA ARG A 228 -55.09 63.99 -3.02
C ARG A 228 -54.93 65.47 -3.37
N LYS A 229 -53.76 65.91 -3.82
CA LYS A 229 -53.52 67.30 -4.28
C LYS A 229 -54.40 67.66 -5.47
N ILE A 230 -54.47 66.80 -6.49
CA ILE A 230 -55.34 67.01 -7.66
C ILE A 230 -56.79 67.12 -7.23
N HIS A 231 -57.24 66.30 -6.28
CA HIS A 231 -58.61 66.38 -5.75
C HIS A 231 -58.84 67.69 -4.99
N GLU A 232 -57.91 68.11 -4.14
CA GLU A 232 -57.97 69.38 -3.42
C GLU A 232 -58.00 70.58 -4.39
N GLU A 233 -57.20 70.56 -5.46
CA GLU A 233 -57.20 71.57 -6.52
C GLU A 233 -58.51 71.58 -7.30
N ARG A 234 -59.05 70.41 -7.67
CA ARG A 234 -60.37 70.30 -8.33
C ARG A 234 -61.48 70.89 -7.47
N MET A 235 -61.49 70.59 -6.18
CA MET A 235 -62.49 71.15 -5.25
C MET A 235 -62.36 72.67 -5.12
N LYS A 236 -61.13 73.20 -5.08
CA LYS A 236 -60.91 74.66 -5.08
C LYS A 236 -61.41 75.31 -6.37
N LEU A 237 -61.06 74.74 -7.53
CA LEU A 237 -61.47 75.26 -8.83
C LEU A 237 -63.00 75.19 -9.02
N GLU A 238 -63.65 74.16 -8.50
CA GLU A 238 -65.10 74.03 -8.49
C GLU A 238 -65.75 75.08 -7.56
N GLN A 239 -65.20 75.29 -6.37
CA GLN A 239 -65.65 76.36 -5.47
C GLN A 239 -65.47 77.75 -6.10
N GLU A 240 -64.35 77.99 -6.81
CA GLU A 240 -64.11 79.23 -7.54
C GLU A 240 -65.11 79.42 -8.69
N ARG A 241 -65.38 78.37 -9.50
CA ARG A 241 -66.44 78.44 -10.53
C ARG A 241 -67.81 78.73 -9.92
N GLN A 242 -68.16 78.12 -8.79
CA GLN A 242 -69.42 78.41 -8.11
C GLN A 242 -69.48 79.84 -7.56
N ARG A 243 -68.35 80.38 -7.06
CA ARG A 243 -68.25 81.78 -6.63
C ARG A 243 -68.42 82.73 -7.82
N GLN A 244 -67.72 82.47 -8.91
CA GLN A 244 -67.85 83.25 -10.16
C GLN A 244 -69.28 83.20 -10.69
N GLN A 245 -69.92 82.03 -10.76
CA GLN A 245 -71.33 81.93 -11.15
C GLN A 245 -72.26 82.72 -10.22
N LYS A 246 -72.02 82.70 -8.90
CA LYS A 246 -72.79 83.51 -7.94
C LYS A 246 -72.53 85.01 -8.12
N GLU A 247 -71.30 85.42 -8.44
CA GLU A 247 -70.94 86.81 -8.71
C GLU A 247 -71.52 87.30 -10.04
N GLU A 248 -71.41 86.51 -11.10
CA GLU A 248 -72.06 86.74 -12.40
C GLU A 248 -73.57 86.84 -12.25
N GLN A 249 -74.20 85.91 -11.52
CA GLN A 249 -75.63 86.00 -11.19
C GLN A 249 -75.95 87.28 -10.41
N LYS A 250 -75.12 87.71 -9.46
CA LYS A 250 -75.32 88.97 -8.74
C LYS A 250 -75.20 90.19 -9.65
N ILE A 251 -74.25 90.19 -10.59
CA ILE A 251 -74.07 91.26 -11.59
C ILE A 251 -75.29 91.34 -12.50
N ILE A 252 -75.76 90.21 -13.03
CA ILE A 252 -76.95 90.11 -13.91
C ILE A 252 -78.23 90.47 -13.15
N LEU A 253 -78.39 90.02 -11.90
CA LEU A 253 -79.55 90.31 -11.07
C LEU A 253 -79.51 91.73 -10.46
N GLY A 254 -78.45 92.52 -10.70
CA GLY A 254 -78.33 93.92 -10.30
C GLY A 254 -78.30 94.16 -8.78
N LYS A 255 -78.04 93.13 -7.97
CA LYS A 255 -78.01 93.24 -6.51
C LYS A 255 -76.61 93.67 -6.04
N GLY A 256 -76.55 94.87 -5.47
CA GLY A 256 -75.33 95.47 -4.92
C GLY A 256 -74.60 96.34 -5.93
N LYS A 257 -75.04 97.61 -6.08
CA LYS A 257 -74.36 98.74 -6.77
C LYS A 257 -73.67 98.44 -8.13
N SER A 258 -73.97 97.33 -8.80
CA SER A 258 -73.25 96.87 -10.01
C SER A 258 -73.72 97.55 -11.30
N ARG A 259 -74.89 98.20 -11.29
CA ARG A 259 -75.38 98.96 -12.45
C ARG A 259 -74.57 100.25 -12.58
N PRO A 260 -73.71 100.40 -13.62
CA PRO A 260 -73.00 101.65 -13.84
C PRO A 260 -74.06 102.76 -14.05
N LYS A 261 -73.97 103.83 -13.28
CA LYS A 261 -74.81 105.01 -13.48
C LYS A 261 -74.40 105.66 -14.79
N LEU A 262 -75.11 105.33 -15.86
CA LEU A 262 -75.02 106.04 -17.13
C LEU A 262 -75.60 107.43 -16.93
N SER A 263 -74.73 108.43 -16.75
CA SER A 263 -75.09 109.85 -16.81
C SER A 263 -75.22 110.25 -18.27
N PHE A 264 -76.45 110.32 -18.79
CA PHE A 264 -76.72 110.90 -20.10
C PHE A 264 -76.80 112.42 -19.97
N THR A 265 -75.85 113.14 -20.54
CA THR A 265 -75.98 114.59 -20.75
C THR A 265 -76.92 114.82 -21.91
N LEU A 266 -78.15 115.27 -21.63
CA LEU A 266 -79.05 115.79 -22.67
C LEU A 266 -78.47 117.10 -23.21
N LYS A 267 -77.83 117.04 -24.38
CA LYS A 267 -77.62 118.24 -25.20
C LYS A 267 -78.99 118.65 -25.74
N ALA A 268 -79.57 119.69 -25.16
CA ALA A 268 -80.60 120.45 -25.84
C ALA A 268 -79.93 121.18 -27.01
N SER A 269 -80.44 120.99 -28.22
CA SER A 269 -80.10 121.79 -29.39
C SER A 269 -81.40 122.36 -29.96
N GLU A 270 -81.40 123.68 -30.09
CA GLU A 270 -82.40 124.57 -30.68
C GLU A 270 -82.85 124.15 -32.10
#